data_AF-A0A7C3TS73-F1
#
_entry.id   AF-A0A7C3TS73-F1
#
_cell.length_a   1.000
_cell.length_b   1.000
_cell.length_c   1.000
_cell.angle_alpha   90.00
_cell.angle_beta   90.00
_cell.angle_gamma   90.00
#
_symmetry.space_group_name_H-M   'P 1'
#
loop_
_entity.id
_entity.type
_entity.pdbx_description
1 polymer ?
#
loop_
_entity_poly.entity_id
_entity_poly.type
_entity_poly.pdbx_seq_one_letter_code
_entity_poly.pdbx_strand_id
1 'polypeptide(L)'
;MMNVETHKLRIVEVTRDILFRKREVLFACIFGSFVEREDYQDIDVAVYLGKLQNVETLRFELFLEEELERSLGVPLRCPGYQ
;
A
#
# COMPACT_ATOMS: atom_id res chain seq x y z
N MET A 1 -14.26 -15.94 14.47
CA MET A 1 -14.25 -14.84 13.46
C MET A 1 -13.23 -13.81 13.92
N MET A 2 -12.32 -13.39 13.05
CA MET A 2 -11.43 -12.26 13.33
C MET A 2 -12.29 -10.99 13.25
N ASN A 3 -12.18 -10.09 14.22
CA ASN A 3 -12.90 -8.81 14.20
C ASN A 3 -12.40 -7.98 13.00
N VAL A 4 -13.31 -7.35 12.24
CA VAL A 4 -12.99 -6.52 11.07
C VAL A 4 -11.94 -5.46 11.43
N GLU A 5 -12.07 -4.83 12.59
CA GLU A 5 -11.11 -3.83 13.08
C GLU A 5 -9.71 -4.44 13.30
N THR A 6 -9.64 -5.65 13.86
CA THR A 6 -8.36 -6.36 14.05
C THR A 6 -7.73 -6.74 12.72
N HIS A 7 -8.54 -7.10 11.72
CA HIS A 7 -8.04 -7.40 10.38
C HIS A 7 -7.46 -6.15 9.69
N LYS A 8 -8.19 -5.03 9.73
CA LYS A 8 -7.72 -3.75 9.19
C LYS A 8 -6.45 -3.26 9.88
N LEU A 9 -6.36 -3.38 11.21
CA LEU A 9 -5.15 -3.03 11.97
C LEU A 9 -3.95 -3.84 11.51
N ARG A 10 -4.10 -5.16 11.33
CA ARG A 10 -3.02 -6.02 10.81
C ARG A 10 -2.55 -5.57 9.43
N ILE A 11 -3.49 -5.22 8.55
CA ILE A 11 -3.16 -4.69 7.21
C ILE A 11 -2.35 -3.40 7.33
N VAL A 12 -2.79 -2.44 8.15
CA VAL A 12 -2.09 -1.17 8.36
C VAL A 12 -0.68 -1.40 8.90
N GLU A 13 -0.51 -2.31 9.86
CA GLU A 13 0.80 -2.63 10.44
C GLU A 13 1.76 -3.25 9.41
N VAL A 14 1.31 -4.25 8.66
CA VAL A 14 2.14 -4.91 7.63
C VAL A 14 2.52 -3.92 6.52
N THR A 15 1.55 -3.13 6.04
CA THR A 15 1.79 -2.10 5.01
C THR A 15 2.78 -1.05 5.51
N ARG A 16 2.62 -0.56 6.74
CA ARG A 16 3.55 0.39 7.37
C ARG A 16 4.95 -0.20 7.44
N ASP A 17 5.10 -1.42 7.93
CA ASP A 17 6.40 -2.04 8.17
C ASP A 17 7.17 -2.30 6.86
N ILE A 18 6.46 -2.63 5.77
CA ILE A 18 7.04 -2.78 4.43
C ILE A 18 7.48 -1.42 3.90
N LEU A 19 6.59 -0.42 3.92
CA LEU A 19 6.87 0.92 3.40
C LEU A 19 7.99 1.62 4.16
N PHE A 20 8.05 1.46 5.48
CA PHE A 20 9.08 2.07 6.33
C PHE A 20 10.51 1.58 6.01
N ARG A 21 10.64 0.40 5.39
CA ARG A 21 11.94 -0.16 4.98
C ARG A 21 12.41 0.34 3.61
N LYS A 22 11.55 1.01 2.85
CA LYS A 22 11.86 1.54 1.52
C LYS A 22 12.35 2.99 1.65
N ARG A 23 13.62 3.23 1.33
CA ARG A 23 14.25 4.56 1.48
C ARG A 23 13.71 5.57 0.48
N GLU A 24 13.13 5.08 -0.60
CA GLU A 24 12.52 5.84 -1.68
C GLU A 24 11.19 6.47 -1.24
N VAL A 25 10.50 5.87 -0.27
CA VAL A 25 9.20 6.34 0.22
C VAL A 25 9.40 7.46 1.24
N LEU A 26 8.99 8.66 0.88
CA LEU A 26 9.04 9.82 1.78
C LEU A 26 7.74 9.96 2.58
N PHE A 27 6.62 9.55 2.00
CA PHE A 27 5.31 9.56 2.63
C PHE A 27 4.41 8.52 1.98
N ALA A 28 3.48 7.96 2.75
CA ALA A 28 2.44 7.09 2.24
C ALA A 28 1.13 7.27 2.98
N CYS A 29 0.02 7.07 2.29
CA CYS A 29 -1.33 7.17 2.84
C CYS A 29 -2.20 6.04 2.31
N ILE A 30 -2.90 5.35 3.20
CA ILE A 30 -3.95 4.41 2.83
C ILE A 30 -5.26 5.19 2.71
N PHE A 31 -5.99 4.98 1.62
CA PHE A 31 -7.24 5.71 1.36
C PHE A 31 -8.27 4.81 0.66
N GLY A 32 -9.35 5.42 0.17
CA GLY A 32 -10.36 4.72 -0.61
C GLY A 32 -11.26 3.82 0.24
N SER A 33 -11.84 2.81 -0.43
CA SER A 33 -12.91 1.99 0.15
C SER A 33 -12.49 1.23 1.41
N PHE A 34 -11.21 0.86 1.51
CA PHE A 34 -10.63 0.23 2.71
C PHE A 34 -10.83 1.06 3.98
N VAL A 35 -10.72 2.39 3.89
CA VAL A 35 -10.89 3.29 5.04
C VAL A 35 -12.37 3.54 5.31
N GLU A 36 -13.18 3.66 4.27
CA GLU A 36 -14.58 4.12 4.36
C GLU A 36 -15.59 3.02 4.70
N ARG A 37 -15.29 1.75 4.40
CA ARG A 37 -16.28 0.65 4.42
C ARG A 37 -15.72 -0.60 5.06
N GLU A 38 -16.60 -1.45 5.59
CA GLU A 38 -16.21 -2.78 6.09
C GLU A 38 -15.99 -3.78 4.94
N ASP A 39 -16.69 -3.61 3.82
CA ASP A 39 -16.67 -4.45 2.62
C ASP A 39 -15.83 -3.82 1.49
N TYR A 40 -14.50 -3.85 1.65
CA TYR A 40 -13.55 -3.41 0.63
C TYR A 40 -13.09 -4.57 -0.26
N GLN A 41 -12.75 -4.27 -1.52
CA GLN A 41 -12.28 -5.27 -2.50
C GLN A 41 -10.75 -5.26 -2.64
N ASP A 42 -10.17 -4.08 -2.56
CA ASP A 42 -8.74 -3.80 -2.65
C ASP A 42 -8.33 -2.77 -1.59
N ILE A 43 -7.03 -2.55 -1.47
CA ILE A 43 -6.44 -1.51 -0.62
C ILE A 43 -5.75 -0.49 -1.52
N ASP A 44 -6.19 0.76 -1.47
CA ASP A 44 -5.54 1.85 -2.18
C ASP A 44 -4.45 2.49 -1.30
N VAL A 45 -3.22 2.54 -1.80
CA VAL A 45 -2.07 3.15 -1.12
C VAL A 45 -1.42 4.21 -2.02
N ALA A 46 -1.47 5.47 -1.61
CA ALA A 46 -0.74 6.55 -2.27
C ALA A 46 0.66 6.60 -1.68
N VAL A 47 1.68 6.59 -2.54
CA VAL A 47 3.08 6.77 -2.13
C VAL A 47 3.67 8.01 -2.77
N TYR A 48 4.36 8.80 -1.95
CA TYR A 48 5.15 9.93 -2.40
C TYR A 48 6.62 9.56 -2.32
N LEU A 49 7.28 9.51 -3.48
CA LEU A 49 8.65 9.07 -3.61
C LEU A 49 9.62 10.26 -3.61
N GLY A 50 10.84 9.99 -3.19
CA GLY A 50 11.97 10.88 -3.44
C GLY A 50 12.29 11.00 -4.92
N LYS A 51 13.37 11.72 -5.25
CA LYS A 51 13.80 11.88 -6.65
C LYS A 51 14.19 10.52 -7.24
N LEU A 52 13.33 9.97 -8.09
CA LEU A 52 13.56 8.82 -8.95
C LEU A 52 13.33 9.23 -10.42
N GLN A 53 13.97 8.54 -11.36
CA GLN A 53 13.62 8.68 -12.77
C GLN A 53 12.28 7.98 -13.06
N ASN A 54 11.53 8.42 -14.08
CA ASN A 54 10.18 7.88 -14.38
C ASN A 54 10.13 6.35 -14.53
N VAL A 55 11.15 5.74 -15.15
CA VAL A 55 11.24 4.27 -15.30
C VAL A 55 11.47 3.58 -13.96
N GLU A 56 12.20 4.22 -13.05
CA GLU A 56 12.44 3.70 -11.69
C GLU A 56 11.19 3.84 -10.83
N THR A 57 10.44 4.94 -10.97
CA THR A 57 9.15 5.14 -10.32
C THR A 57 8.14 4.05 -10.69
N LEU A 58 7.95 3.78 -11.99
CA LEU A 58 7.02 2.74 -12.44
C LEU A 58 7.43 1.35 -11.95
N ARG A 59 8.74 1.04 -11.99
CA ARG A 59 9.24 -0.23 -11.45
C ARG A 59 9.00 -0.33 -9.95
N PHE A 60 9.25 0.75 -9.22
CA PHE A 60 9.03 0.80 -7.78
C PHE A 60 7.56 0.52 -7.44
N GLU A 61 6.63 1.19 -8.14
CA GLU A 61 5.18 1.02 -7.99
C GLU A 61 4.78 -0.45 -8.18
N LEU A 62 5.16 -1.06 -9.31
CA LEU A 62 4.84 -2.46 -9.62
C LEU A 62 5.39 -3.45 -8.60
N PHE A 63 6.65 -3.28 -8.17
CA PHE A 63 7.25 -4.17 -7.16
C PHE A 63 6.64 -3.96 -5.78
N LEU A 64 6.24 -2.74 -5.44
CA LEU A 64 5.58 -2.43 -4.19
C LEU A 64 4.19 -3.08 -4.13
N GLU A 65 3.41 -2.98 -5.21
CA GLU A 65 2.12 -3.66 -5.33
C GLU A 65 2.29 -5.16 -5.12
N GLU A 66 3.16 -5.82 -5.88
CA GLU A 66 3.40 -7.27 -5.77
C GLU A 66 3.82 -7.69 -4.35
N GLU A 67 4.74 -6.95 -3.72
CA GLU A 67 5.24 -7.26 -2.38
C GLU A 67 4.14 -7.15 -1.31
N LEU A 68 3.33 -6.10 -1.37
CA LEU A 68 2.24 -5.89 -0.42
C LEU A 68 1.12 -6.90 -0.65
N GLU A 69 0.71 -7.16 -1.90
CA GLU A 69 -0.31 -8.17 -2.22
C GLU A 69 0.09 -9.55 -1.69
N ARG A 70 1.34 -9.96 -1.92
CA ARG A 70 1.86 -11.24 -1.43
C ARG A 70 1.90 -11.32 0.10
N SER A 71 2.15 -10.20 0.76
CA SER A 71 2.25 -10.13 2.23
C SER A 71 0.87 -10.09 2.91
N LEU A 72 -0.11 -9.46 2.27
CA LEU A 72 -1.44 -9.22 2.82
C LEU A 72 -2.46 -10.28 2.38
N GLY A 73 -2.27 -10.89 1.21
CA GLY A 73 -3.21 -11.86 0.62
C GLY A 73 -4.48 -11.23 0.06
N VAL A 74 -4.48 -9.93 -0.19
CA VAL A 74 -5.57 -9.17 -0.80
C VAL A 74 -5.02 -8.26 -1.91
N PRO A 75 -5.83 -7.89 -2.92
CA PRO A 75 -5.40 -6.99 -3.97
C PRO A 75 -4.97 -5.62 -3.43
N LEU A 76 -3.94 -5.04 -4.03
CA LEU A 76 -3.42 -3.72 -3.69
C LEU A 76 -3.32 -2.86 -4.95
N ARG A 77 -3.59 -1.57 -4.78
CA ARG A 77 -3.46 -0.58 -5.84
C ARG A 77 -2.64 0.61 -5.36
N CYS A 78 -1.61 0.94 -6.10
CA CYS A 78 -0.80 2.14 -5.92
C CYS A 78 -1.05 3.08 -7.10
N PRO A 79 -2.05 3.97 -7.07
CA PRO A 79 -2.27 4.86 -8.20
C PRO A 79 -1.08 5.80 -8.37
N GLY A 80 -0.35 5.64 -9.48
CA GLY A 80 0.72 6.55 -9.87
C GLY A 80 0.22 7.98 -10.08
N TYR A 81 0.65 8.90 -9.22
CA TYR A 81 0.54 10.34 -9.47
C TYR A 81 1.85 10.81 -10.11
N GLN A 82 1.84 10.89 -11.44
CA GLN A 82 2.90 11.52 -12.24
C GLN A 82 2.75 13.04 -12.24
#